data_AF-A0A345VEK6-F1
#
_entry.id   AF-A0A345VEK6-F1
#
_cell.length_a   1.000
_cell.length_b   1.000
_cell.length_c   1.000
_cell.angle_alpha   90.00
_cell.angle_beta   90.00
_cell.angle_gamma   90.00
#
_symmetry.space_group_name_H-M   'P 1'
#
loop_
_entity.id
_entity.type
_entity.pdbx_description
1 polymer ?
#
loop_
_entity_poly.entity_id
_entity_poly.type
_entity_poly.pdbx_seq_one_letter_code
_entity_poly.pdbx_strand_id
1 'polypeptide(L)' 'MRVLVAETVAMFAIGDGALGVIFPVQHCTRWATGPQPWRSCMRWFADHPGLTRSISAVQIVAGISCAARLPSTPR' A
#
# COMPACT_ATOMS: atom_id res chain seq x y z
N MET A 1 18.43 10.29 -9.87
CA MET A 1 18.29 9.02 -9.08
C MET A 1 17.16 9.04 -8.05
N ARG A 2 16.97 10.14 -7.29
CA ARG A 2 15.92 10.24 -6.26
C ARG A 2 14.49 10.16 -6.82
N VAL A 3 14.25 10.74 -8.00
CA VAL A 3 12.91 10.73 -8.64
C VAL A 3 12.45 9.30 -8.96
N LEU A 4 13.32 8.47 -9.55
CA LEU A 4 12.98 7.08 -9.89
C LEU A 4 12.62 6.25 -8.66
N VAL A 5 13.34 6.43 -7.55
CA VAL A 5 13.03 5.74 -6.28
C VAL A 5 11.68 6.22 -5.75
N ALA A 6 11.42 7.53 -5.76
CA ALA A 6 10.16 8.08 -5.30
C ALA A 6 8.97 7.66 -6.18
N GLU A 7 9.14 7.64 -7.50
CA GLU A 7 8.13 7.17 -8.45
C GLU A 7 7.86 5.68 -8.27
N THR A 8 8.91 4.87 -8.06
CA THR A 8 8.77 3.44 -7.74
C THR A 8 7.99 3.24 -6.45
N VAL A 9 8.33 3.98 -5.38
CA VAL A 9 7.59 3.92 -4.12
C VAL A 9 6.13 4.33 -4.29
N ALA A 10 5.85 5.38 -5.08
CA ALA A 10 4.49 5.80 -5.38
C ALA A 10 3.71 4.72 -6.15
N MET A 11 4.31 4.09 -7.16
CA MET A 11 3.70 2.98 -7.89
C MET A 11 3.39 1.80 -6.98
N PHE A 12 4.33 1.41 -6.10
CA PHE A 12 4.10 0.35 -5.12
C PHE A 12 2.98 0.71 -4.14
N ALA A 13 2.96 1.94 -3.61
CA ALA A 13 1.91 2.39 -2.70
C ALA A 13 0.51 2.38 -3.35
N ILE A 14 0.42 2.79 -4.62
CA ILE A 14 -0.84 2.76 -5.37
C ILE A 14 -1.28 1.32 -5.62
N GLY A 15 -0.37 0.44 -6.06
CA GLY A 15 -0.67 -0.97 -6.32
C GLY A 15 -1.08 -1.74 -5.06
N ASP A 16 -0.35 -1.52 -3.97
CA ASP A 16 -0.64 -2.10 -2.65
C ASP A 16 -2.01 -1.64 -2.14
N GLY A 17 -2.28 -0.34 -2.22
CA GLY A 17 -3.56 0.23 -1.85
C GLY A 17 -4.71 -0.29 -2.72
N ALA A 18 -4.51 -0.45 -4.03
CA ALA A 18 -5.52 -1.04 -4.90
C ALA A 18 -5.87 -2.48 -4.48
N LEU A 19 -4.88 -3.30 -4.14
CA LEU A 19 -5.10 -4.65 -3.63
C LEU A 19 -5.83 -4.64 -2.28
N GLY A 20 -5.49 -3.73 -1.38
CA GLY A 20 -6.16 -3.59 -0.08
C GLY A 20 -7.60 -3.06 -0.17
N VAL A 21 -7.92 -2.24 -1.17
CA VAL A 21 -9.31 -1.78 -1.43
C VAL A 21 -10.16 -2.92 -2.02
N ILE A 22 -9.65 -3.59 -3.06
CA ILE A 22 -10.42 -4.57 -3.84
C ILE A 22 -10.48 -5.92 -3.13
N PHE A 23 -9.36 -6.37 -2.56
CA PHE A 23 -9.17 -7.69 -1.97
C PHE A 23 -8.59 -7.64 -0.55
N PRO A 24 -9.16 -6.86 0.40
CA PRO A 24 -8.55 -6.61 1.71
C PRO A 24 -8.17 -7.89 2.46
N VAL A 25 -9.08 -8.87 2.52
CA VAL A 25 -8.87 -10.11 3.27
C VAL A 25 -7.81 -10.98 2.58
N GLN A 26 -7.94 -11.22 1.27
CA GLN A 26 -7.01 -12.06 0.52
C GLN A 26 -5.61 -11.44 0.48
N HIS A 27 -5.53 -10.12 0.31
CA HIS A 27 -4.27 -9.38 0.31
C HIS A 27 -3.56 -9.53 1.66
N CYS A 28 -4.22 -9.18 2.78
CA CYS A 28 -3.60 -9.30 4.10
C CYS A 28 -3.24 -10.75 4.47
N THR A 29 -4.11 -11.72 4.17
CA THR A 29 -3.84 -13.14 4.49
C THR A 29 -2.66 -13.72 3.72
N ARG A 30 -2.44 -13.34 2.44
CA ARG A 30 -1.26 -13.74 1.66
C ARG A 30 0.05 -13.24 2.27
N TRP A 31 0.02 -12.08 2.90
CA TRP A 31 1.17 -11.48 3.58
C TRP A 31 1.35 -11.96 5.02
N ALA A 32 0.46 -12.80 5.57
CA ALA A 32 0.55 -13.34 6.92
C ALA A 32 1.60 -14.47 7.05
N THR A 33 2.83 -14.23 6.62
CA THR A 33 3.98 -15.14 6.68
C THR A 33 5.13 -14.55 7.51
N GLY A 34 6.02 -15.39 8.06
CA GLY A 34 7.15 -14.90 8.87
C GLY A 34 6.86 -14.74 10.38
N PRO A 35 7.51 -13.78 11.08
CA PRO A 35 7.45 -13.63 12.54
C PRO A 35 6.03 -13.44 13.07
N GLN A 36 5.77 -13.94 14.28
CA GLN A 36 4.45 -13.85 14.92
C GLN A 36 3.88 -12.42 14.98
N PRO A 37 4.64 -11.37 15.33
CA PRO A 37 4.10 -10.00 15.36
C PRO A 37 3.56 -9.55 14.01
N TRP A 38 4.27 -9.87 12.93
CA TRP A 38 3.87 -9.52 11.56
C TRP A 38 2.60 -10.28 11.15
N ARG A 39 2.55 -11.59 11.41
CA ARG A 39 1.37 -12.41 11.11
C ARG A 39 0.14 -11.93 11.89
N SER A 40 0.30 -11.57 13.16
CA SER A 40 -0.79 -11.02 13.98
C SER A 40 -1.31 -9.69 13.42
N CYS A 41 -0.42 -8.81 12.99
CA CYS A 41 -0.78 -7.53 12.36
C CYS A 41 -1.58 -7.75 11.07
N MET A 42 -1.08 -8.61 10.17
CA MET A 42 -1.78 -8.93 8.92
C MET A 42 -3.14 -9.58 9.15
N ARG A 43 -3.26 -10.47 10.14
CA ARG A 43 -4.54 -11.08 10.52
C ARG A 43 -5.52 -10.03 11.06
N TRP A 44 -5.07 -9.11 11.90
CA TRP A 44 -5.93 -8.04 12.41
C TRP A 44 -6.51 -7.17 11.28
N PHE A 45 -5.71 -6.83 10.27
CA PHE A 45 -6.22 -6.13 9.08
C PHE A 45 -7.18 -6.99 8.24
N ALA A 46 -6.93 -8.30 8.16
CA ALA A 46 -7.86 -9.22 7.49
C ALA A 46 -9.21 -9.31 8.22
N ASP A 47 -9.21 -9.24 9.56
CA ASP A 47 -10.42 -9.26 10.40
C ASP A 47 -11.21 -7.94 10.34
N HIS A 48 -10.59 -6.84 9.91
CA HIS A 48 -11.21 -5.50 9.82
C HIS A 48 -11.23 -4.98 8.37
N PRO A 49 -11.91 -5.65 7.42
CA PRO A 49 -11.83 -5.33 6.00
C PRO A 49 -12.36 -3.94 5.64
N GLY A 50 -13.32 -3.39 6.40
CA GLY A 50 -13.80 -2.02 6.20
C GLY A 50 -12.71 -0.98 6.51
N LEU A 51 -11.98 -1.17 7.61
CA LEU A 51 -10.88 -0.30 7.99
C LEU A 51 -9.72 -0.42 7.00
N THR A 52 -9.37 -1.65 6.60
CA THR A 52 -8.31 -1.92 5.62
C THR A 52 -8.60 -1.20 4.30
N ARG A 53 -9.84 -1.26 3.79
CA ARG A 53 -10.22 -0.50 2.59
C ARG A 53 -10.01 1.01 2.75
N SER A 54 -10.42 1.57 3.89
CA SER A 54 -10.26 3.00 4.16
C SER A 54 -8.79 3.42 4.21
N ILE A 55 -7.95 2.66 4.92
CA ILE A 55 -6.51 2.90 5.01
C ILE A 55 -5.86 2.78 3.63
N SER A 56 -6.20 1.74 2.87
CA SER A 56 -5.70 1.52 1.52
C SER A 56 -6.16 2.61 0.54
N ALA A 57 -7.38 3.13 0.67
CA ALA A 57 -7.83 4.28 -0.12
C ALA A 57 -7.00 5.54 0.19
N VAL A 58 -6.71 5.79 1.47
CA VAL A 58 -5.80 6.87 1.88
C VAL A 58 -4.38 6.67 1.32
N GLN A 59 -3.89 5.43 1.32
CA GLN A 59 -2.59 5.08 0.74
C GLN A 59 -2.52 5.36 -0.77
N ILE A 60 -3.59 5.05 -1.53
CA ILE A 60 -3.69 5.39 -2.96
C ILE A 60 -3.61 6.91 -3.15
N VAL A 61 -4.42 7.67 -2.40
CA VAL A 61 -4.44 9.14 -2.49
C VAL A 61 -3.06 9.73 -2.16
N ALA A 62 -2.38 9.19 -1.15
CA ALA A 62 -1.03 9.59 -0.79
C ALA A 62 -0.02 9.27 -1.90
N GLY A 63 -0.09 8.09 -2.49
CA GLY A 63 0.76 7.67 -3.61
C GLY A 63 0.58 8.55 -4.85
N ILE A 64 -0.67 8.81 -5.24
CA ILE A 64 -1.00 9.72 -6.35
C ILE A 64 -0.48 11.14 -6.06
N SER A 65 -0.71 11.64 -4.83
CA SER A 65 -0.26 12.97 -4.43
C SER A 65 1.27 13.08 -4.42
N CYS A 66 1.97 12.01 -4.07
CA CYS A 66 3.43 11.93 -4.15
C CYS A 66 3.90 11.99 -5.60
N ALA A 67 3.35 11.13 -6.47
CA ALA A 67 3.68 11.08 -7.89
C ALA A 67 3.41 12.42 -8.60
N ALA A 68 2.29 13.07 -8.30
CA ALA A 68 1.91 14.36 -8.89
C ALA A 68 2.87 15.50 -8.54
N ARG A 69 3.67 15.36 -7.47
CA ARG A 69 4.66 16.35 -7.03
C ARG A 69 6.06 16.07 -7.56
N LEU A 70 6.26 14.96 -8.28
CA LEU A 70 7.57 14.61 -8.82
C LEU A 70 7.93 15.51 -10.03
N PRO A 71 9.20 15.93 -10.16
CA PRO A 71 9.66 16.65 -11.34
C PRO A 71 9.55 15.81 -12.61
N SER A 72 9.18 16.43 -13.73
CA SER A 72 9.09 15.76 -15.04
C SER A 72 10.45 15.32 -15.61
N THR A 73 11.56 15.82 -15.05
CA THR A 73 12.92 15.43 -15.45
C THR A 73 13.59 14.62 -14.35
N PRO A 74 14.15 13.43 -14.66
CA PRO A 74 14.92 12.65 -13.72
C PRO A 74 16.32 13.27 -13.55
N ARG A 75 16.44 14.38 -12.82
CA ARG A 75 17.72 14.89 -12.32
C ARG A 75 17.87 14.44 -10.86
#